data_AF-A0A1C4WQJ1-F1
#
_entry.id   AF-A0A1C4WQJ1-F1
#
_cell.length_a   1.000
_cell.length_b   1.000
_cell.length_c   1.000
_cell.angle_alpha   90.00
_cell.angle_beta   90.00
_cell.angle_gamma   90.00
#
_symmetry.space_group_name_H-M   'P 1'
#
loop_
_entity.id
_entity.type
_entity.pdbx_description
1 polymer ?
#
loop_
_entity_poly.entity_id
_entity_poly.type
_entity_poly.pdbx_seq_one_letter_code
_entity_poly.pdbx_strand_id
1 'polypeptide(L)' 'MSRTILDVDDELLTEAGEILGTTTKKATVNAALKAVVDRDKRRQFADWLKSGGLPDLTDTAKPDAA' A
#
# COMPACT_ATOMS: atom_id res chain seq x y z
N MET A 1 13.59 10.87 -13.80
CA MET A 1 12.90 11.56 -12.69
C MET A 1 13.04 13.05 -12.90
N SER A 2 11.94 13.80 -12.91
CA SER A 2 11.97 15.27 -12.91
C SER A 2 12.37 15.79 -11.53
N ARG A 3 13.00 16.97 -11.48
CA ARG A 3 13.32 17.65 -10.21
C ARG A 3 12.14 18.54 -9.83
N THR A 4 11.56 18.28 -8.67
CA THR A 4 10.46 19.07 -8.11
C THR A 4 10.98 19.81 -6.89
N ILE A 5 10.72 21.12 -6.82
CA ILE A 5 10.95 21.92 -5.61
C ILE A 5 9.61 21.96 -4.88
N LEU A 6 9.60 21.52 -3.62
CA LEU A 6 8.44 21.56 -2.75
C LEU A 6 8.87 21.96 -1.34
N ASP A 7 7.94 22.60 -0.63
CA ASP A 7 8.07 22.86 0.80
C ASP A 7 7.51 21.65 1.56
N VAL A 8 8.23 21.21 2.59
CA VAL A 8 7.91 20.02 3.38
C VAL A 8 8.26 20.33 4.83
N ASP A 9 7.36 19.94 5.72
CA ASP A 9 7.62 19.94 7.15
C ASP A 9 8.78 18.96 7.47
N ASP A 10 9.90 19.51 7.92
CA ASP A 10 11.12 18.75 8.19
C ASP A 10 11.02 17.84 9.42
N GLU A 11 10.15 18.17 10.40
CA GLU A 11 9.92 17.33 11.57
C GLU A 11 9.11 16.10 11.16
N LEU A 12 8.01 16.29 10.43
CA LEU A 12 7.21 15.18 9.89
C LEU A 12 8.01 14.31 8.92
N LEU A 13 8.88 14.92 8.12
CA LEU A 13 9.74 14.17 7.20
C LEU A 13 10.76 13.30 7.94
N THR A 14 11.25 13.78 9.08
CA THR A 14 12.17 13.01 9.93
C THR A 14 11.45 11.85 10.59
N GLU A 15 10.29 12.10 11.21
CA GLU A 15 9.47 11.07 11.85
C GLU A 15 9.04 10.00 10.84
N ALA A 16 8.58 10.41 9.65
CA ALA A 16 8.27 9.48 8.56
C ALA A 16 9.51 8.68 8.14
N GLY A 17 10.69 9.31 8.14
CA GLY A 17 11.96 8.65 7.84
C GLY A 17 12.28 7.53 8.82
N GLU A 18 12.08 7.76 10.11
CA GLU A 18 12.27 6.77 11.17
C GLU A 18 11.26 5.61 11.04
N ILE A 19 9.98 5.92 10.87
CA ILE A 19 8.91 4.93 10.68
C ILE A 19 9.17 4.05 9.45
N LEU A 20 9.64 4.65 8.36
CA LEU A 20 9.89 3.97 7.09
C LEU A 20 11.29 3.34 6.99
N GLY A 21 12.17 3.57 7.98
CA GLY A 21 13.55 3.07 7.97
C GLY A 21 14.41 3.67 6.85
N THR A 22 14.16 4.91 6.46
CA THR A 22 14.85 5.58 5.34
C THR A 22 15.81 6.66 5.84
N THR A 23 16.95 6.82 5.17
CA THR A 23 18.03 7.71 5.61
C THR A 23 18.14 9.02 4.81
N THR A 24 17.33 9.20 3.76
CA THR A 24 17.38 10.42 2.92
C THR A 24 15.98 10.96 2.67
N LYS A 25 15.83 12.30 2.63
CA LYS A 25 14.56 12.99 2.33
C LYS A 25 13.87 12.42 1.08
N LYS A 26 14.63 12.19 0.00
CA LYS A 26 14.13 11.59 -1.25
C LYS A 26 13.62 10.16 -1.04
N ALA A 27 14.35 9.33 -0.30
CA ALA A 27 13.93 7.97 -0.01
C ALA A 27 12.65 7.95 0.83
N THR A 28 12.56 8.81 1.86
CA THR A 28 11.36 8.95 2.69
C THR A 28 10.15 9.34 1.85
N VAL A 29 10.25 10.39 1.03
CA VAL A 29 9.14 10.86 0.19
C VAL A 29 8.69 9.77 -0.79
N ASN A 30 9.62 9.11 -1.47
CA ASN A 30 9.26 8.05 -2.41
C ASN A 30 8.63 6.84 -1.71
N ALA A 31 9.15 6.45 -0.54
CA ALA A 31 8.61 5.35 0.25
C ALA A 31 7.21 5.67 0.78
N ALA A 32 6.99 6.89 1.29
CA ALA A 32 5.68 7.35 1.75
C ALA A 32 4.65 7.35 0.61
N LEU A 33 4.99 7.90 -0.55
CA LEU A 33 4.10 7.88 -1.72
C LEU A 33 3.77 6.46 -2.16
N LYS A 34 4.78 5.57 -2.20
CA LYS A 34 4.56 4.15 -2.51
C LYS A 34 3.64 3.47 -1.48
N ALA A 35 3.84 3.73 -0.19
CA ALA A 35 3.03 3.15 0.87
C ALA A 35 1.54 3.54 0.74
N VAL A 36 1.25 4.79 0.37
CA VAL A 36 -0.12 5.27 0.10
C VAL A 36 -0.73 4.55 -1.09
N VAL A 37 -0.02 4.45 -2.21
CA VAL A 37 -0.50 3.76 -3.42
C VAL A 37 -0.74 2.27 -3.12
N ASP A 38 0.19 1.61 -2.43
CA ASP A 38 0.06 0.20 -2.10
C ASP A 38 -1.10 -0.05 -1.13
N ARG A 39 -1.36 0.88 -0.19
CA ARG A 39 -2.53 0.82 0.69
C ARG A 39 -3.83 0.90 -0.09
N ASP A 40 -3.92 1.81 -1.05
CA ASP A 40 -5.12 1.94 -1.87
C ASP A 40 -5.32 0.72 -2.79
N LYS A 41 -4.26 0.20 -3.40
CA LYS A 41 -4.32 -1.06 -4.16
C LYS A 41 -4.81 -2.23 -3.32
N ARG A 42 -4.33 -2.36 -2.07
CA ARG A 42 -4.83 -3.40 -1.15
C ARG A 42 -6.32 -3.22 -0.85
N ARG A 43 -6.79 -1.98 -0.70
CA ARG A 43 -8.21 -1.68 -0.51
C ARG A 43 -9.03 -2.07 -1.74
N GLN A 44 -8.62 -1.64 -2.93
CA GLN A 44 -9.28 -1.97 -4.19
C GLN A 44 -9.34 -3.49 -4.40
N PHE A 45 -8.25 -4.20 -4.11
CA PHE A 45 -8.21 -5.65 -4.19
C PHE A 45 -9.21 -6.30 -3.22
N ALA A 46 -9.26 -5.85 -1.97
CA ALA A 46 -10.22 -6.35 -1.00
C ALA A 46 -11.68 -6.09 -1.42
N ASP A 47 -11.96 -4.93 -2.02
CA ASP A 47 -13.30 -4.60 -2.52
C ASP A 47 -13.67 -5.45 -3.75
N TRP A 48 -12.71 -5.70 -4.64
CA TRP A 48 -12.88 -6.61 -5.78
C TRP A 48 -13.15 -8.06 -5.34
N LEU A 49 -12.48 -8.54 -4.29
CA LEU A 49 -12.77 -9.84 -3.69
C LEU A 49 -14.21 -9.91 -3.18
N LYS A 50 -14.69 -8.87 -2.48
CA LYS A 50 -16.08 -8.81 -1.98
C LYS A 50 -17.11 -8.77 -3.11
N SER A 51 -16.78 -8.20 -4.26
CA SER A 51 -17.66 -8.17 -5.43
C SER A 51 -17.67 -9.48 -6.24
N GLY A 52 -17.05 -10.55 -5.73
CA GLY A 52 -17.01 -11.85 -6.41
C GLY A 52 -15.90 -11.98 -7.45
N GLY A 53 -14.79 -11.25 -7.27
CA GLY A 53 -13.64 -11.31 -8.19
C GLY A 53 -12.95 -12.68 -8.28
N LEU A 54 -13.20 -13.58 -7.32
CA LEU A 54 -12.59 -14.92 -7.22
C LEU A 54 -13.69 -16.01 -7.09
N PRO A 55 -14.53 -16.21 -8.12
CA PRO A 55 -15.68 -17.11 -8.03
C PRO A 55 -15.28 -18.54 -7.65
N ASP A 56 -14.20 -19.07 -8.24
CA ASP A 56 -13.70 -20.43 -7.98
C ASP A 56 -13.17 -20.63 -6.54
N LEU A 57 -12.81 -19.55 -5.84
CA LEU A 57 -12.33 -19.61 -4.45
C LEU A 57 -13.41 -19.26 -3.42
N THR A 58 -14.64 -19.00 -3.89
CA THR A 58 -15.81 -18.76 -3.04
C THR A 58 -16.78 -19.94 -2.96
N ASP A 59 -16.52 -21.02 -3.72
CA ASP A 59 -17.31 -22.23 -3.63
C ASP A 59 -17.03 -22.93 -2.29
N THR A 60 -18.05 -23.02 -1.45
CA THR A 60 -18.02 -23.88 -0.26
C THR A 60 -18.22 -25.31 -0.72
N ALA A 61 -17.25 -25.87 -1.46
CA ALA A 61 -17.25 -27.28 -1.79
C ALA A 61 -17.25 -28.05 -0.48
N LYS A 62 -18.41 -28.65 -0.16
CA LYS A 62 -18.58 -29.51 1.01
C LYS A 62 -17.55 -30.63 0.87
N PRO A 63 -16.71 -30.91 1.89
CA PRO A 63 -15.74 -31.99 1.78
C PRO A 63 -16.51 -33.26 1.44
N ASP A 64 -16.11 -33.91 0.34
CA ASP A 64 -16.76 -35.11 -0.16
C ASP A 64 -16.84 -36.11 1.00
N ALA A 65 -18.07 -36.49 1.35
CA ALA A 65 -18.29 -37.50 2.38
C ALA A 65 -17.78 -38.83 1.83
N ALA A 66 -16.70 -39.32 2.43
CA ALA A 66 -16.05 -40.60 2.14
C ALA A 66 -16.99 -41.80 2.25
#